data_AF-A0A3D3TD49-F1
#
_entry.id   AF-A0A3D3TD49-F1
#
_cell.length_a   1.000
_cell.length_b   1.000
_cell.length_c   1.000
_cell.angle_alpha   90.00
_cell.angle_beta   90.00
_cell.angle_gamma   90.00
#
_symmetry.space_group_name_H-M   'P 1'
#
loop_
_entity.id
_entity.type
_entity.pdbx_description
1 polymer ?
#
loop_
_entity_poly.entity_id
_entity_poly.type
_entity_poly.pdbx_seq_one_letter_code
_entity_poly.pdbx_strand_id
1 'polypeptide(L)'
;MKKKNYIAIFICAITLTACGNGPTFLYNWRPKPWLHPFNPSVYTGIDTLINLNGYYMIDTTSYEGHTITDSKGDTIVPVHQLYRSVMFYNNGLCMASSIMSTNTADDLRPLLDTLYSDMTFNIKNKNISYKKYSSDWGTYELHADTINVFIIENTPSPFINKRKQVIHENYIIHGRQNIRRIYSSIPKTINRYNDPDEIVTLEFHPLRSKRDSTECPYLGKKWFYKNDRVK
;
A
#
# COMPACT_ATOMS: atom_id res chain seq x y z
N MET A 1 38.59 -46.00 -6.31
CA MET A 1 37.12 -46.13 -6.49
C MET A 1 36.25 -45.14 -5.68
N LYS A 2 36.67 -44.68 -4.49
CA LYS A 2 35.78 -43.88 -3.61
C LYS A 2 35.45 -42.44 -4.09
N LYS A 3 36.35 -41.74 -4.80
CA LYS A 3 36.15 -40.34 -5.23
C LYS A 3 35.05 -40.14 -6.30
N LYS A 4 34.81 -41.12 -7.17
CA LYS A 4 33.80 -41.02 -8.24
C LYS A 4 32.36 -41.04 -7.71
N ASN A 5 32.13 -41.68 -6.55
CA ASN A 5 30.80 -41.79 -5.95
C ASN A 5 30.36 -40.47 -5.29
N TYR A 6 31.29 -39.68 -4.75
CA TYR A 6 30.95 -38.38 -4.13
C TYR A 6 30.50 -37.33 -5.15
N ILE A 7 31.08 -37.34 -6.35
CA ILE A 7 30.69 -36.41 -7.43
C ILE A 7 29.26 -36.70 -7.90
N ALA A 8 28.92 -37.99 -8.06
CA ALA A 8 27.56 -38.40 -8.43
C ALA A 8 26.52 -38.00 -7.36
N ILE A 9 26.84 -38.17 -6.08
CA ILE A 9 25.96 -37.76 -4.96
C ILE A 9 25.77 -36.24 -4.94
N PHE A 10 26.83 -35.46 -5.19
CA PHE A 10 26.77 -34.00 -5.22
C PHE A 10 25.91 -33.47 -6.39
N ILE A 11 26.03 -34.07 -7.58
CA ILE A 11 25.21 -33.73 -8.75
C ILE A 11 23.74 -34.14 -8.52
N CYS A 12 23.49 -35.30 -7.91
CA CYS A 12 22.13 -35.71 -7.52
C CYS A 12 21.52 -34.77 -6.47
N ALA A 13 22.29 -34.27 -5.51
CA ALA A 13 21.79 -33.29 -4.52
C ALA A 13 21.47 -31.92 -5.15
N ILE A 14 22.28 -31.45 -6.11
CA ILE A 14 22.02 -30.21 -6.86
C ILE A 14 20.80 -30.35 -7.76
N THR A 15 20.64 -31.49 -8.43
CA THR A 15 19.46 -31.74 -9.29
C THR A 15 18.19 -31.98 -8.48
N LEU A 16 18.27 -32.60 -7.30
CA LEU A 16 17.14 -32.73 -6.38
C LEU A 16 16.73 -31.39 -5.73
N THR A 17 17.66 -30.45 -5.53
CA THR A 17 17.34 -29.08 -5.10
C THR A 17 16.90 -28.17 -6.24
N ALA A 18 17.25 -28.50 -7.49
CA ALA A 18 16.73 -27.83 -8.68
C ALA A 18 15.32 -28.32 -9.07
N CYS A 19 15.00 -29.60 -8.82
CA CYS A 19 13.67 -30.18 -9.08
C CYS A 19 12.73 -30.09 -7.86
N GLY A 20 13.27 -30.00 -6.65
CA GLY A 20 12.53 -29.73 -5.43
C GLY A 20 12.59 -28.26 -5.10
N ASN A 21 11.62 -27.48 -5.62
CA ASN A 21 11.24 -26.14 -5.14
C ASN A 21 12.29 -25.48 -4.22
N GLY A 22 13.35 -24.89 -4.82
CA GLY A 22 14.25 -23.98 -4.11
C GLY A 22 13.45 -23.00 -3.25
N PRO A 23 14.00 -22.52 -2.12
CA PRO A 23 13.25 -22.04 -0.96
C PRO A 23 12.02 -21.23 -1.38
N THR A 24 10.89 -21.92 -1.39
CA THR A 24 9.59 -21.46 -1.89
C THR A 24 9.02 -20.34 -1.01
N PHE A 25 9.72 -20.03 0.07
CA PHE A 25 9.42 -19.02 1.08
C PHE A 25 9.54 -17.58 0.57
N LEU A 26 10.33 -17.31 -0.48
CA LEU A 26 10.53 -15.94 -0.97
C LEU A 26 9.74 -15.59 -2.25
N TYR A 27 9.31 -16.59 -3.03
CA TYR A 27 8.69 -16.35 -4.35
C TYR A 27 7.19 -16.67 -4.45
N ASN A 28 6.64 -17.51 -3.57
CA ASN A 28 5.24 -17.95 -3.62
C ASN A 28 4.36 -17.41 -2.48
N TRP A 29 4.79 -16.34 -1.80
CA TRP A 29 3.96 -15.74 -0.77
C TRP A 29 2.81 -14.93 -1.41
N ARG A 30 1.57 -15.35 -1.14
CA ARG A 30 0.31 -14.71 -1.55
C ARG A 30 -0.33 -14.08 -0.31
N PRO A 31 -0.60 -12.77 -0.28
CA PRO A 31 -1.41 -12.19 0.78
C PRO A 31 -2.82 -12.80 0.70
N LYS A 32 -3.31 -13.36 1.81
CA LYS A 32 -4.63 -14.01 1.87
C LYS A 32 -5.60 -13.14 2.67
N PRO A 33 -6.84 -12.96 2.20
CA PRO A 33 -7.35 -13.32 0.86
C PRO A 33 -7.03 -12.22 -0.18
N TRP A 34 -6.38 -12.59 -1.29
CA TRP A 34 -6.33 -11.71 -2.47
C TRP A 34 -7.62 -11.91 -3.25
N LEU A 35 -8.47 -10.87 -3.27
CA LEU A 35 -9.88 -10.96 -3.66
C LEU A 35 -10.18 -10.38 -5.05
N HIS A 36 -9.31 -9.52 -5.60
CA HIS A 36 -9.55 -8.89 -6.89
C HIS A 36 -8.31 -8.96 -7.81
N PRO A 37 -8.27 -9.91 -8.76
CA PRO A 37 -7.11 -10.12 -9.61
C PRO A 37 -6.97 -8.95 -10.59
N PHE A 38 -5.73 -8.52 -10.79
CA PHE A 38 -5.42 -7.49 -11.78
C PHE A 38 -5.59 -8.05 -13.19
N ASN A 39 -6.28 -7.30 -14.05
CA ASN A 39 -6.36 -7.58 -15.49
C ASN A 39 -5.80 -6.40 -16.29
N PRO A 40 -4.61 -6.53 -16.92
CA PRO A 40 -3.95 -5.42 -17.58
C PRO A 40 -4.68 -4.91 -18.83
N SER A 41 -5.63 -5.68 -19.39
CA SER A 41 -6.42 -5.24 -20.55
C SER A 41 -7.69 -4.47 -20.18
N VAL A 42 -8.02 -4.37 -18.88
CA VAL A 42 -9.22 -3.65 -18.43
C VAL A 42 -8.93 -2.17 -18.36
N TYR A 43 -9.62 -1.40 -19.21
CA TYR A 43 -9.80 0.04 -18.99
C TYR A 43 -11.06 0.25 -18.15
N THR A 44 -10.92 0.93 -17.02
CA THR A 44 -11.99 1.11 -16.03
C THR A 44 -12.89 2.31 -16.31
N GLY A 45 -12.44 3.27 -17.12
CA GLY A 45 -13.14 4.54 -17.34
C GLY A 45 -13.12 5.51 -16.15
N ILE A 46 -12.38 5.20 -15.06
CA ILE A 46 -12.36 6.02 -13.84
C ILE A 46 -11.88 7.47 -14.07
N ASP A 47 -11.05 7.70 -15.10
CA ASP A 47 -10.55 9.02 -15.52
C ASP A 47 -11.64 9.96 -16.06
N THR A 48 -12.76 9.39 -16.47
CA THR A 48 -13.95 10.17 -16.83
C THR A 48 -14.66 10.73 -15.60
N LEU A 49 -14.54 10.07 -14.45
CA LEU A 49 -15.25 10.38 -13.22
C LEU A 49 -14.41 11.21 -12.24
N ILE A 50 -13.13 10.87 -12.09
CA ILE A 50 -12.20 11.51 -11.15
C ILE A 50 -10.90 11.93 -11.83
N ASN A 51 -10.16 12.87 -11.24
CA ASN A 51 -8.84 13.22 -11.72
C ASN A 51 -7.84 12.13 -11.34
N LEU A 52 -7.05 11.67 -12.31
CA LEU A 52 -6.01 10.69 -12.08
C LEU A 52 -4.61 11.31 -11.97
N ASN A 53 -4.41 12.60 -12.31
CA ASN A 53 -3.10 13.25 -12.35
C ASN A 53 -2.62 13.71 -10.97
N GLY A 54 -2.76 12.85 -9.97
CA GLY A 54 -2.51 13.18 -8.58
C GLY A 54 -2.96 12.07 -7.64
N TYR A 55 -3.11 12.41 -6.37
CA TYR A 55 -3.62 11.51 -5.34
C TYR A 55 -4.71 12.20 -4.52
N TYR A 56 -5.52 11.40 -3.83
CA TYR A 56 -6.55 11.84 -2.91
C TYR A 56 -6.05 11.63 -1.49
N MET A 57 -6.21 12.62 -0.62
CA MET A 57 -5.73 12.55 0.76
C MET A 57 -6.81 13.01 1.75
N ILE A 58 -6.80 12.39 2.91
CA ILE A 58 -7.60 12.76 4.07
C ILE A 58 -6.66 13.10 5.22
N ASP A 59 -6.99 14.19 5.92
CA ASP A 59 -6.52 14.44 7.28
C ASP A 59 -7.48 13.72 8.23
N THR A 60 -7.02 12.68 8.95
CA THR A 60 -7.86 12.03 9.98
C THR A 60 -7.54 12.59 11.35
N THR A 61 -8.57 12.66 12.19
CA THR A 61 -8.51 12.97 13.61
C THR A 61 -7.51 12.12 14.40
N SER A 62 -6.51 12.80 14.92
CA SER A 62 -5.92 12.69 16.26
C SER A 62 -6.03 11.33 17.00
N TYR A 63 -4.96 10.54 16.96
CA TYR A 63 -4.62 9.51 17.94
C TYR A 63 -3.83 10.13 19.09
N GLU A 64 -4.37 10.10 20.31
CA GLU A 64 -3.59 10.43 21.51
C GLU A 64 -2.48 9.38 21.70
N GLY A 65 -1.24 9.81 21.55
CA GLY A 65 -0.06 8.99 21.83
C GLY A 65 0.09 8.66 23.31
N HIS A 66 1.13 7.89 23.63
CA HIS A 66 1.50 7.69 25.03
C HIS A 66 1.96 9.01 25.65
N THR A 67 1.52 9.25 26.87
CA THR A 67 1.98 10.36 27.70
C THR A 67 3.51 10.34 27.81
N ILE A 68 4.17 11.41 27.37
CA ILE A 68 5.59 11.63 27.54
C ILE A 68 5.81 12.77 28.53
N THR A 69 6.82 12.65 29.37
CA THR A 69 7.26 13.74 30.25
C THR A 69 8.42 14.44 29.57
N ASP A 70 8.32 15.75 29.38
CA ASP A 70 9.40 16.54 28.80
C ASP A 70 10.58 16.69 29.77
N SER A 71 11.66 17.33 29.31
CA SER A 71 12.86 17.55 30.14
C SER A 71 12.64 18.51 31.33
N LYS A 72 11.48 19.16 31.41
CA LYS A 72 11.08 20.07 32.51
C LYS A 72 10.11 19.43 33.49
N GLY A 73 9.67 18.20 33.24
CA GLY A 73 8.68 17.50 34.06
C GLY A 73 7.24 17.70 33.62
N ASP A 74 7.00 18.40 32.50
CA ASP A 74 5.67 18.64 31.96
C ASP A 74 5.16 17.41 31.21
N THR A 75 3.89 17.10 31.43
CA THR A 75 3.21 15.95 30.82
C THR A 75 2.64 16.35 29.46
N ILE A 76 3.17 15.78 28.39
CA ILE A 76 2.74 16.03 27.00
C ILE A 76 2.09 14.76 26.46
N VAL A 77 0.91 14.90 25.86
CA VAL A 77 0.27 13.84 25.08
C VAL A 77 0.41 14.21 23.60
N PRO A 78 1.36 13.63 22.85
CA PRO A 78 1.51 13.95 21.44
C PRO A 78 0.27 13.43 20.71
N VAL A 79 -0.41 14.32 20.00
CA VAL A 79 -1.51 13.97 19.12
C VAL A 79 -0.93 13.57 17.78
N HIS A 80 -1.03 12.29 17.43
CA HIS A 80 -0.62 11.75 16.15
C HIS A 80 -1.81 11.72 15.20
N GLN A 81 -1.71 12.35 14.03
CA GLN A 81 -2.71 12.24 12.98
C GLN A 81 -2.33 11.09 12.02
N LEU A 82 -3.33 10.31 11.59
CA LEU A 82 -3.15 9.24 10.60
C LEU A 82 -3.60 9.74 9.22
N TYR A 83 -2.65 10.08 8.37
CA TYR A 83 -2.94 10.49 7.01
C TYR A 83 -3.10 9.26 6.13
N ARG A 84 -4.22 9.18 5.40
CA ARG A 84 -4.46 8.15 4.39
C ARG A 84 -4.47 8.84 3.03
N SER A 85 -3.76 8.28 2.07
CA SER A 85 -3.77 8.75 0.69
C SER A 85 -3.93 7.61 -0.30
N VAL A 86 -4.53 7.89 -1.45
CA VAL A 86 -4.74 6.93 -2.54
C VAL A 86 -4.59 7.58 -3.91
N MET A 87 -3.91 6.90 -4.83
CA MET A 87 -3.73 7.28 -6.22
C MET A 87 -4.26 6.15 -7.12
N PHE A 88 -5.05 6.51 -8.13
CA PHE A 88 -5.65 5.56 -9.06
C PHE A 88 -4.97 5.60 -10.43
N TYR A 89 -4.96 4.44 -11.11
CA TYR A 89 -4.60 4.31 -12.52
C TYR A 89 -5.84 3.92 -13.32
N ASN A 90 -5.86 4.18 -14.63
CA ASN A 90 -7.01 3.87 -15.48
C ASN A 90 -7.23 2.36 -15.73
N ASN A 91 -6.28 1.52 -15.32
CA ASN A 91 -6.27 0.09 -15.60
C ASN A 91 -6.71 -0.80 -14.41
N GLY A 92 -7.28 -0.22 -13.35
CA GLY A 92 -7.66 -0.98 -12.15
C GLY A 92 -6.54 -1.16 -11.12
N LEU A 93 -5.38 -0.52 -11.29
CA LEU A 93 -4.34 -0.44 -10.24
C LEU A 93 -4.56 0.79 -9.36
N CYS A 94 -4.13 0.67 -8.11
CA CYS A 94 -4.02 1.82 -7.21
C CYS A 94 -2.75 1.74 -6.36
N MET A 95 -2.36 2.90 -5.83
CA MET A 95 -1.34 3.03 -4.80
C MET A 95 -1.94 3.71 -3.58
N ALA A 96 -1.58 3.28 -2.39
CA ALA A 96 -1.99 3.91 -1.15
C ALA A 96 -0.82 4.11 -0.20
N SER A 97 -0.99 5.05 0.72
CA SER A 97 -0.05 5.28 1.82
C SER A 97 -0.81 5.62 3.08
N SER A 98 -0.25 5.19 4.21
CA SER A 98 -0.72 5.54 5.55
C SER A 98 0.46 6.11 6.31
N ILE A 99 0.37 7.37 6.73
CA ILE A 99 1.46 8.07 7.41
C ILE A 99 0.94 8.56 8.75
N MET A 100 1.57 8.11 9.82
CA MET A 100 1.33 8.64 11.16
C MET A 100 2.30 9.79 11.41
N SER A 101 1.79 10.96 11.75
CA SER A 101 2.59 12.18 11.91
C SER A 101 2.01 13.09 12.99
N THR A 102 2.86 13.87 13.66
CA THR A 102 2.43 15.00 14.50
C THR A 102 2.39 16.32 13.71
N ASN A 103 2.80 16.30 12.44
CA ASN A 103 2.80 17.46 11.55
C ASN A 103 1.46 17.59 10.82
N THR A 104 1.25 18.74 10.20
CA THR A 104 0.03 19.04 9.42
C THR A 104 0.02 18.29 8.08
N ALA A 105 -1.17 18.26 7.45
CA ALA A 105 -1.37 17.75 6.10
C ALA A 105 -0.37 18.38 5.10
N ASP A 106 -0.18 19.70 5.18
CA ASP A 106 0.70 20.44 4.27
C ASP A 106 2.17 20.06 4.42
N ASP A 107 2.62 19.76 5.64
CA ASP A 107 3.99 19.32 5.91
C ASP A 107 4.28 17.92 5.33
N LEU A 108 3.25 17.11 5.15
CA LEU A 108 3.37 15.75 4.59
C LEU A 108 3.27 15.71 3.06
N ARG A 109 2.72 16.74 2.42
CA ARG A 109 2.57 16.79 0.96
C ARG A 109 3.88 16.56 0.21
N PRO A 110 5.02 17.19 0.56
CA PRO A 110 6.29 16.93 -0.14
C PRO A 110 6.72 15.46 -0.07
N LEU A 111 6.45 14.79 1.06
CA LEU A 111 6.73 13.37 1.21
C LEU A 111 5.81 12.55 0.31
N LEU A 112 4.49 12.80 0.32
CA LEU A 112 3.55 12.09 -0.54
C LEU A 112 3.80 12.34 -2.03
N ASP A 113 4.10 13.58 -2.42
CA ASP A 113 4.54 13.93 -3.77
C ASP A 113 5.74 13.08 -4.19
N THR A 114 6.70 12.88 -3.30
CA THR A 114 7.85 11.99 -3.54
C THR A 114 7.45 10.55 -3.75
N LEU A 115 6.51 10.04 -2.96
CA LEU A 115 6.09 8.63 -3.00
C LEU A 115 5.27 8.28 -4.24
N TYR A 116 4.45 9.23 -4.69
CA TYR A 116 3.55 9.07 -5.83
C TYR A 116 4.11 9.61 -7.15
N SER A 117 5.30 10.19 -7.15
CA SER A 117 5.98 10.65 -8.37
C SER A 117 7.20 9.81 -8.69
N ASP A 118 7.74 10.03 -9.90
CA ASP A 118 9.04 9.50 -10.31
C ASP A 118 10.22 10.32 -9.77
N MET A 119 9.98 11.33 -8.93
CA MET A 119 11.01 12.25 -8.47
C MET A 119 11.93 11.59 -7.43
N THR A 120 13.24 11.74 -7.65
CA THR A 120 14.28 11.41 -6.66
C THR A 120 14.67 12.65 -5.88
N PHE A 121 14.67 12.58 -4.55
CA PHE A 121 15.17 13.65 -3.69
C PHE A 121 16.58 13.34 -3.20
N ASN A 122 17.38 14.39 -3.11
CA ASN A 122 18.72 14.35 -2.56
C ASN A 122 18.65 14.79 -1.10
N ILE A 123 18.72 13.84 -0.17
CA ILE A 123 18.76 14.16 1.26
C ILE A 123 20.17 13.89 1.74
N LYS A 124 20.87 14.95 2.21
CA LYS A 124 22.23 14.87 2.77
C LYS A 124 23.25 14.20 1.83
N ASN A 125 23.33 14.66 0.56
CA ASN A 125 24.22 14.11 -0.47
C ASN A 125 24.05 12.60 -0.75
N LYS A 126 22.91 12.02 -0.37
CA LYS A 126 22.50 10.69 -0.80
C LYS A 126 21.28 10.84 -1.70
N ASN A 127 21.42 10.36 -2.93
CA ASN A 127 20.30 10.11 -3.83
C ASN A 127 19.46 8.99 -3.20
N ILE A 128 18.46 9.36 -2.40
CA ILE A 128 17.52 8.39 -1.84
C ILE A 128 16.38 8.25 -2.84
N SER A 129 16.46 7.20 -3.64
CA SER A 129 15.31 6.75 -4.41
C SER A 129 14.33 6.08 -3.44
N TYR A 130 13.37 6.86 -2.93
CA TYR A 130 12.27 6.34 -2.12
C TYR A 130 11.42 5.27 -2.85
N LYS A 131 11.68 5.06 -4.16
CA LYS A 131 11.05 4.05 -5.02
C LYS A 131 11.02 2.64 -4.42
N LYS A 132 11.95 2.28 -3.52
CA LYS A 132 12.09 0.91 -3.01
C LYS A 132 11.18 0.56 -1.81
N TYR A 133 10.58 1.51 -1.09
CA TYR A 133 10.12 1.17 0.28
C TYR A 133 8.75 1.60 0.84
N SER A 134 7.90 2.46 0.27
CA SER A 134 6.77 2.93 1.11
C SER A 134 5.47 3.32 0.43
N SER A 135 5.13 2.69 -0.69
CA SER A 135 3.79 2.81 -1.24
C SER A 135 3.17 1.43 -1.38
N ASP A 136 2.03 1.27 -0.75
CA ASP A 136 1.24 0.06 -0.85
C ASP A 136 0.56 0.03 -2.20
N TRP A 137 0.59 -1.13 -2.84
CA TRP A 137 -0.03 -1.32 -4.15
C TRP A 137 -1.25 -2.21 -4.02
N GLY A 138 -2.24 -1.95 -4.86
CA GLY A 138 -3.49 -2.66 -4.85
C GLY A 138 -4.15 -2.71 -6.21
N THR A 139 -5.32 -3.32 -6.22
CA THR A 139 -6.26 -3.26 -7.33
C THR A 139 -7.55 -2.61 -6.86
N TYR A 140 -8.33 -2.12 -7.81
CA TYR A 140 -9.67 -1.67 -7.55
C TYR A 140 -10.63 -2.11 -8.65
N GLU A 141 -11.91 -2.07 -8.32
CA GLU A 141 -13.03 -2.21 -9.24
C GLU A 141 -13.94 -1.00 -9.12
N LEU A 142 -14.56 -0.62 -10.23
CA LEU A 142 -15.50 0.48 -10.32
C LEU A 142 -16.91 -0.08 -10.49
N HIS A 143 -17.80 0.26 -9.56
CA HIS A 143 -19.21 -0.10 -9.58
C HIS A 143 -20.05 1.17 -9.51
N ALA A 144 -20.46 1.67 -10.67
CA ALA A 144 -21.15 2.96 -10.81
C ALA A 144 -20.38 4.12 -10.16
N ASP A 145 -20.85 4.63 -9.02
CA ASP A 145 -20.24 5.72 -8.26
C ASP A 145 -19.29 5.22 -7.15
N THR A 146 -19.12 3.91 -7.01
CA THR A 146 -18.34 3.31 -5.93
C THR A 146 -17.05 2.68 -6.47
N ILE A 147 -15.94 2.92 -5.77
CA ILE A 147 -14.62 2.36 -6.04
C ILE A 147 -14.27 1.42 -4.89
N ASN A 148 -14.24 0.11 -5.14
CA ASN A 148 -13.82 -0.88 -4.15
C ASN A 148 -12.34 -1.17 -4.35
N VAL A 149 -11.54 -1.01 -3.29
CA VAL A 149 -10.08 -0.99 -3.35
C VAL A 149 -9.50 -2.07 -2.45
N PHE A 150 -8.56 -2.85 -2.98
CA PHE A 150 -7.86 -3.92 -2.28
C PHE A 150 -6.35 -3.63 -2.25
N ILE A 151 -5.86 -3.13 -1.13
CA ILE A 151 -4.47 -2.67 -0.95
C ILE A 151 -3.65 -3.72 -0.22
N ILE A 152 -2.46 -4.03 -0.73
CA ILE A 152 -1.48 -4.86 -0.02
C ILE A 152 -0.59 -3.95 0.81
N GLU A 153 -0.94 -3.80 2.08
CA GLU A 153 -0.23 -2.94 3.03
C GLU A 153 1.08 -3.59 3.49
N ASN A 154 2.17 -2.84 3.38
CA ASN A 154 3.51 -3.20 3.84
C ASN A 154 3.78 -2.55 5.20
N THR A 155 2.91 -2.76 6.18
CA THR A 155 3.09 -2.19 7.51
C THR A 155 4.33 -2.80 8.19
N PRO A 156 5.30 -1.99 8.63
CA PRO A 156 6.30 -2.45 9.58
C PRO A 156 5.65 -2.51 10.97
N SER A 157 4.93 -3.60 11.28
CA SER A 157 4.45 -3.81 12.65
C SER A 157 5.66 -3.98 13.60
N PRO A 158 5.76 -3.20 14.69
CA PRO A 158 6.78 -3.40 15.73
C PRO A 158 6.56 -4.70 16.52
N PHE A 159 5.39 -5.34 16.37
CA PHE A 159 5.03 -6.58 17.04
C PHE A 159 4.85 -7.67 16.00
N ILE A 160 5.86 -8.54 15.87
CA ILE A 160 5.77 -9.92 15.39
C ILE A 160 5.25 -10.10 13.95
N ASN A 161 6.19 -10.45 13.06
CA ASN A 161 6.05 -10.90 11.67
C ASN A 161 5.58 -9.86 10.64
N LYS A 162 6.49 -9.57 9.69
CA LYS A 162 6.36 -8.81 8.43
C LYS A 162 5.30 -9.39 7.48
N ARG A 163 4.06 -9.62 7.93
CA ARG A 163 2.99 -10.11 7.05
C ARG A 163 2.36 -8.90 6.38
N LYS A 164 2.47 -8.83 5.06
CA LYS A 164 1.68 -7.87 4.29
C LYS A 164 0.20 -8.21 4.51
N GLN A 165 -0.65 -7.23 4.75
CA GLN A 165 -2.08 -7.45 4.93
C GLN A 165 -2.86 -6.90 3.74
N VAL A 166 -3.99 -7.53 3.40
CA VAL A 166 -4.91 -6.96 2.41
C VAL A 166 -5.91 -6.09 3.16
N ILE A 167 -5.92 -4.80 2.85
CA ILE A 167 -6.92 -3.86 3.33
C ILE A 167 -7.96 -3.69 2.23
N HIS A 168 -9.23 -3.81 2.62
CA HIS A 168 -10.37 -3.50 1.76
C HIS A 168 -10.92 -2.12 2.15
N GLU A 169 -11.02 -1.23 1.17
CA GLU A 169 -11.56 0.13 1.34
C GLU A 169 -12.59 0.41 0.26
N ASN A 170 -13.62 1.18 0.60
CA ASN A 170 -14.63 1.60 -0.36
C ASN A 170 -14.65 3.13 -0.42
N TYR A 171 -14.71 3.67 -1.63
CA TYR A 171 -14.83 5.10 -1.87
C TYR A 171 -16.03 5.41 -2.74
N ILE A 172 -16.79 6.44 -2.40
CA ILE A 172 -17.85 7.01 -3.24
C ILE A 172 -17.26 8.20 -4.01
N ILE A 173 -17.52 8.23 -5.30
CA ILE A 173 -17.15 9.34 -6.18
C ILE A 173 -18.10 10.51 -5.88
N HIS A 174 -17.53 11.61 -5.41
CA HIS A 174 -18.29 12.83 -5.12
C HIS A 174 -18.10 13.91 -6.18
N GLY A 175 -17.02 13.84 -6.95
CA GLY A 175 -16.76 14.69 -8.11
C GLY A 175 -15.34 14.51 -8.61
N ARG A 176 -14.93 15.32 -9.60
CA ARG A 176 -13.61 15.17 -10.23
C ARG A 176 -12.43 15.34 -9.27
N GLN A 177 -12.61 16.03 -8.16
CA GLN A 177 -11.55 16.36 -7.20
C GLN A 177 -11.81 15.82 -5.80
N ASN A 178 -12.92 15.09 -5.59
CA ASN A 178 -13.32 14.63 -4.26
C ASN A 178 -13.88 13.21 -4.33
N ILE A 179 -13.37 12.37 -3.45
CA ILE A 179 -13.95 11.05 -3.17
C ILE A 179 -14.25 10.95 -1.68
N ARG A 180 -15.15 10.05 -1.29
CA ARG A 180 -15.59 9.89 0.09
C ARG A 180 -15.34 8.46 0.54
N ARG A 181 -14.57 8.27 1.61
CA ARG A 181 -14.27 6.94 2.14
C ARG A 181 -15.42 6.45 3.01
N ILE A 182 -15.83 5.20 2.79
CA ILE A 182 -16.77 4.47 3.65
C ILE A 182 -15.92 3.56 4.55
N TYR A 183 -15.95 3.76 5.88
CA TYR A 183 -15.26 2.88 6.82
C TYR A 183 -15.98 1.53 6.92
N SER A 184 -15.69 0.60 6.01
CA SER A 184 -16.46 -0.65 5.98
C SER A 184 -16.08 -1.68 7.04
N SER A 185 -14.92 -1.62 7.71
CA SER A 185 -14.53 -2.62 8.74
C SER A 185 -13.11 -2.40 9.32
N ILE A 186 -12.79 -1.25 9.91
CA ILE A 186 -11.58 -1.17 10.74
C ILE A 186 -11.95 -1.60 12.16
N PRO A 187 -11.21 -2.51 12.81
CA PRO A 187 -11.43 -2.82 14.21
C PRO A 187 -11.43 -1.53 15.05
N LYS A 188 -12.48 -1.33 15.87
CA LYS A 188 -12.64 -0.20 16.81
C LYS A 188 -11.43 0.06 17.72
N THR A 189 -10.46 -0.85 17.75
CA THR A 189 -9.22 -0.74 18.52
C THR A 189 -8.23 0.28 17.95
N ILE A 190 -8.30 0.63 16.66
CA ILE A 190 -7.40 1.61 16.03
C ILE A 190 -8.05 3.00 15.92
N ASN A 191 -9.37 3.06 15.68
CA ASN A 191 -10.12 4.31 15.63
C ASN A 191 -10.87 4.52 16.95
N ARG A 192 -10.23 5.17 17.92
CA ARG A 192 -10.91 5.60 19.15
C ARG A 192 -11.85 6.81 18.95
N TYR A 193 -11.80 7.48 17.79
CA TYR A 193 -12.43 8.79 17.60
C TYR A 193 -13.23 9.00 16.31
N ASN A 194 -13.42 7.96 15.48
CA ASN A 194 -14.30 8.09 14.32
C ASN A 194 -15.59 7.31 14.59
N ASP A 195 -16.72 7.97 14.35
CA ASP A 195 -18.00 7.28 14.26
C ASP A 195 -17.87 6.21 13.15
N PRO A 196 -18.18 4.92 13.40
CA PRO A 196 -18.23 3.92 12.34
C PRO A 196 -19.07 4.34 11.12
N ASP A 197 -19.97 5.32 11.29
CA ASP A 197 -20.82 5.88 10.23
C ASP A 197 -20.24 7.16 9.57
N GLU A 198 -19.04 7.60 9.96
CA GLU A 198 -18.44 8.83 9.44
C GLU A 198 -17.94 8.66 8.00
N ILE A 199 -18.58 9.35 7.05
CA ILE A 199 -18.11 9.41 5.67
C ILE A 199 -17.13 10.58 5.56
N VAL A 200 -15.84 10.29 5.34
CA VAL A 200 -14.82 11.34 5.25
C VAL A 200 -14.43 11.63 3.81
N THR A 201 -14.33 12.90 3.47
CA THR A 201 -13.94 13.37 2.13
C THR A 201 -12.41 13.38 2.01
N LEU A 202 -11.92 12.85 0.90
CA LEU A 202 -10.52 12.94 0.48
C LEU A 202 -10.44 13.97 -0.65
N GLU A 203 -9.53 14.93 -0.48
CA GLU A 203 -9.29 16.01 -1.44
C GLU A 203 -8.20 15.64 -2.42
N PHE A 204 -8.33 16.10 -3.66
CA PHE A 204 -7.38 15.85 -4.72
C PHE A 204 -6.16 16.79 -4.65
N HIS A 205 -4.98 16.20 -4.68
CA HIS A 205 -3.69 16.88 -4.78
C HIS A 205 -3.01 16.55 -6.12
N PRO A 206 -2.80 17.56 -7.00
CA PRO A 206 -2.21 17.32 -8.31
C PRO A 206 -0.72 17.00 -8.21
N LEU A 207 -0.26 16.11 -9.09
CA LEU A 207 1.16 15.78 -9.27
C LEU A 207 1.63 16.24 -10.64
N ARG A 208 2.85 16.77 -10.71
CA ARG A 208 3.49 17.13 -11.98
C ARG A 208 3.83 15.90 -12.82
N SER A 209 4.27 14.83 -12.17
CA SER A 209 4.56 13.54 -12.81
C SER A 209 4.10 12.45 -11.87
N LYS A 210 3.20 11.59 -12.33
CA LYS A 210 2.82 10.39 -11.59
C LYS A 210 3.91 9.34 -11.74
N ARG A 211 4.03 8.50 -10.71
CA ARG A 211 4.77 7.26 -10.79
C ARG A 211 4.15 6.33 -11.84
N ASP A 212 4.99 5.62 -12.58
CA ASP A 212 4.51 4.66 -13.58
C ASP A 212 3.86 3.43 -12.92
N SER A 213 2.68 3.06 -13.41
CA SER A 213 1.96 1.84 -13.04
C SER A 213 2.77 0.56 -13.27
N THR A 214 3.69 0.56 -14.25
CA THR A 214 4.58 -0.57 -14.55
C THR A 214 5.58 -0.84 -13.44
N GLU A 215 5.79 0.11 -12.52
CA GLU A 215 6.62 -0.08 -11.32
C GLU A 215 5.93 -0.91 -10.24
N CYS A 216 4.67 -1.32 -10.41
CA CYS A 216 3.97 -2.16 -9.45
C CYS A 216 4.73 -3.50 -9.27
N PRO A 217 5.23 -3.79 -8.04
CA PRO A 217 6.08 -4.96 -7.79
C PRO A 217 5.32 -6.30 -7.91
N TYR A 218 3.99 -6.24 -8.02
CA TYR A 218 3.13 -7.41 -8.10
C TYR A 218 2.80 -7.83 -9.54
N LEU A 219 3.17 -7.03 -10.55
CA LEU A 219 2.95 -7.37 -11.96
C LEU A 219 3.70 -8.62 -12.42
N GLY A 220 4.79 -9.02 -11.75
CA GLY A 220 5.47 -10.29 -12.03
C GLY A 220 4.88 -11.51 -11.31
N LYS A 221 3.86 -11.33 -10.46
CA LYS A 221 3.38 -12.36 -9.53
C LYS A 221 2.13 -13.05 -10.06
N LYS A 222 2.19 -14.36 -10.32
CA LYS A 222 1.06 -15.15 -10.85
C LYS A 222 -0.22 -15.00 -10.01
N TRP A 223 -0.09 -14.94 -8.68
CA TRP A 223 -1.24 -14.81 -7.77
C TRP A 223 -1.94 -13.45 -7.86
N PHE A 224 -1.30 -12.43 -8.41
CA PHE A 224 -1.89 -11.10 -8.58
C PHE A 224 -2.96 -11.09 -9.69
N TYR A 225 -2.82 -11.98 -10.67
CA TYR A 225 -3.71 -12.09 -11.85
C TYR A 225 -4.75 -13.20 -11.75
N LYS A 226 -4.61 -14.14 -10.81
CA LYS A 226 -5.46 -15.32 -10.74
C LYS A 226 -6.40 -15.26 -9.55
N ASN A 227 -7.70 -15.30 -9.86
CA ASN A 227 -8.74 -15.72 -8.92
C ASN A 227 -8.65 -17.24 -8.74
N ASP A 228 -7.62 -17.70 -8.05
CA ASP A 228 -7.63 -19.07 -7.55
C ASP A 228 -8.64 -19.09 -6.40
N ARG A 229 -9.89 -19.50 -6.71
CA ARG A 229 -10.88 -19.91 -5.71
C ARG A 229 -10.17 -20.94 -4.83
N VAL A 230 -9.92 -20.58 -3.58
CA VAL A 230 -9.44 -21.53 -2.58
C VAL A 230 -10.62 -22.49 -2.38
N LYS A 231 -10.48 -23.72 -2.90
CA LYS A 231 -11.35 -24.84 -2.52
C LYS A 231 -11.11 -25.19 -1.06
#